data_AF-A0A257T8X6-F1
#
_entry.id   AF-A0A257T8X6-F1
#
_cell.length_a   1.000
_cell.length_b   1.000
_cell.length_c   1.000
_cell.angle_alpha   90.00
_cell.angle_beta   90.00
_cell.angle_gamma   90.00
#
_symmetry.space_group_name_H-M   'P 1'
#
loop_
_entity.id
_entity.type
_entity.pdbx_description
1 polymer ?
#
loop_
_entity_poly.entity_id
_entity_poly.type
_entity_poly.pdbx_seq_one_letter_code
_entity_poly.pdbx_strand_id
1 'polypeptide(L)'
;MKPVNQKHELRIQLDTKHCRLSAREIKKMEANLGTLRTRAQAFPISDLYVAVSRFPRTGDFHVKTSLVLTGRTLFTGDRDVLVHPAYLRCVHKLVHKLDAYIEALGNKPSIAKHEEGTQFDVIPVGVPNPEVLERAAAEGDYAAFRRAVDVYDEAMHRRVSRWINRYPQLAARLGDTLSIDDAVEEVYLNAYERYQDWPRSSRFGQWLEDLIDPSLRALVENADEELTSISLARTLQEMHLGS
;
A
#
# COMPACT_ATOMS: atom_id res chain seq x y z
N MET A 1 -2.90 42.15 1.07
CA MET A 1 -4.08 41.30 1.34
C MET A 1 -3.61 40.10 2.14
N LYS A 2 -4.01 39.95 3.41
CA LYS A 2 -3.65 38.76 4.22
C LYS A 2 -4.52 37.59 3.75
N PRO A 3 -3.97 36.39 3.48
CA PRO A 3 -4.80 35.23 3.21
C PRO A 3 -5.61 34.91 4.46
N VAL A 4 -6.94 34.84 4.30
CA VAL A 4 -7.86 34.37 5.33
C VAL A 4 -7.54 32.90 5.56
N ASN A 5 -7.08 32.60 6.78
CA ASN A 5 -6.70 31.26 7.20
C ASN A 5 -7.99 30.41 7.40
N GLN A 6 -8.61 29.99 6.29
CA GLN A 6 -9.66 28.98 6.33
C GLN A 6 -9.01 27.68 6.78
N LYS A 7 -9.22 27.30 8.04
CA LYS A 7 -8.78 26.00 8.55
C LYS A 7 -9.52 24.92 7.77
N HIS A 8 -8.80 24.21 6.91
CA HIS A 8 -9.32 23.01 6.26
C HIS A 8 -9.59 21.96 7.33
N GLU A 9 -10.86 21.56 7.46
CA GLU A 9 -11.29 20.57 8.46
C GLU A 9 -11.46 19.20 7.80
N LEU A 10 -10.91 18.17 8.44
CA LEU A 10 -11.04 16.78 8.02
C LEU A 10 -12.52 16.37 8.07
N ARG A 11 -13.12 16.10 6.90
CA ARG A 11 -14.49 15.61 6.80
C ARG A 11 -14.49 14.10 7.01
N ILE A 12 -15.39 13.59 7.86
CA ILE A 12 -15.43 12.17 8.22
C ILE A 12 -16.75 11.57 7.73
N GLN A 13 -16.67 10.46 7.02
CA GLN A 13 -17.81 9.65 6.63
C GLN A 13 -17.65 8.24 7.20
N LEU A 14 -18.67 7.77 7.91
CA LEU A 14 -18.67 6.47 8.57
C LEU A 14 -19.79 5.60 7.97
N ASP A 15 -19.41 4.45 7.42
CA ASP A 15 -20.31 3.41 6.94
C ASP A 15 -20.18 2.15 7.80
N THR A 16 -21.30 1.50 8.11
CA THR A 16 -21.34 0.29 8.94
C THR A 16 -22.14 -0.82 8.26
N LYS A 17 -21.54 -2.00 8.13
CA LYS A 17 -22.14 -3.19 7.52
C LYS A 17 -22.22 -4.33 8.53
N HIS A 18 -23.42 -4.90 8.68
CA HIS A 18 -23.69 -6.02 9.58
C HIS A 18 -23.34 -5.77 11.07
N CYS A 19 -23.23 -4.50 11.47
CA CYS A 19 -23.08 -4.09 12.85
C CYS A 19 -23.74 -2.73 13.10
N ARG A 20 -23.91 -2.38 14.38
CA ARG A 20 -24.27 -1.04 14.82
C ARG A 20 -23.24 -0.60 15.85
N LEU A 21 -22.73 0.62 15.69
CA LEU A 21 -21.79 1.21 16.64
C LEU A 21 -22.58 2.06 17.65
N SER A 22 -22.24 1.92 18.93
CA SER A 22 -22.82 2.77 19.96
C SER A 22 -22.29 4.21 19.86
N ALA A 23 -23.07 5.19 20.33
CA ALA A 23 -22.61 6.58 20.40
C ALA A 23 -21.30 6.74 21.20
N ARG A 24 -21.10 5.89 22.21
CA ARG A 24 -19.86 5.84 23.01
C ARG A 24 -18.67 5.39 22.16
N GLU A 25 -18.84 4.37 21.32
CA GLU A 25 -17.79 3.90 20.41
C GLU A 25 -17.46 4.95 19.35
N ILE A 26 -18.47 5.58 18.74
CA ILE A 26 -18.27 6.65 17.75
C ILE A 26 -17.47 7.80 18.39
N LYS A 27 -17.88 8.27 19.56
CA LYS A 27 -17.16 9.33 20.29
C LYS A 27 -15.71 8.94 20.61
N LYS A 28 -15.46 7.67 20.93
CA LYS A 28 -14.11 7.15 21.18
C LYS A 28 -13.28 7.12 19.89
N MET A 29 -13.88 6.72 18.77
CA MET A 29 -13.24 6.75 17.45
C MET A 29 -12.88 8.18 17.02
N GLU A 30 -13.79 9.13 17.22
CA GLU A 30 -13.55 10.55 16.92
C GLU A 30 -12.42 11.15 17.76
N ALA A 31 -12.33 10.79 19.04
CA ALA A 31 -11.28 11.28 19.94
C ALA A 31 -9.86 10.89 19.47
N ASN A 32 -9.70 9.76 18.76
CA ASN A 32 -8.39 9.31 18.28
C ASN A 32 -7.93 10.00 16.99
N LEU A 33 -8.75 10.89 16.39
CA LEU A 33 -8.41 11.56 15.13
C LEU A 33 -7.56 12.83 15.31
N GLY A 34 -7.20 13.21 16.53
CA GLY A 34 -6.48 14.47 16.80
C GLY A 34 -5.18 14.63 16.00
N THR A 35 -4.33 13.61 15.99
CA THR A 35 -3.07 13.62 15.21
C THR A 35 -3.35 13.69 13.71
N LEU A 36 -4.28 12.86 13.21
CA LEU A 36 -4.63 12.84 11.79
C LEU A 36 -5.21 14.19 11.32
N ARG A 37 -6.12 14.79 12.10
CA ARG A 37 -6.69 16.13 11.84
C ARG A 37 -5.58 17.18 11.73
N THR A 38 -4.59 17.13 12.62
CA THR A 38 -3.48 18.09 12.63
C THR A 38 -2.63 17.99 11.37
N ARG A 39 -2.29 16.77 10.95
CA ARG A 39 -1.50 16.54 9.72
C ARG A 39 -2.28 16.85 8.45
N ALA A 40 -3.57 16.51 8.42
CA ALA A 40 -4.43 16.70 7.26
C ALA A 40 -4.68 18.20 6.92
N GLN A 41 -4.46 19.11 7.87
CA GLN A 41 -4.54 20.56 7.63
C GLN A 41 -3.56 21.07 6.57
N ALA A 42 -2.53 20.29 6.24
CA ALA A 42 -1.60 20.60 5.15
C ALA A 42 -2.26 20.52 3.76
N PHE A 43 -3.47 19.96 3.64
CA PHE A 43 -4.16 19.71 2.38
C PHE A 43 -5.48 20.48 2.31
N PRO A 44 -5.81 21.07 1.14
CA PRO A 44 -7.07 21.80 0.99
C PRO A 44 -8.30 20.88 0.94
N ILE A 45 -8.11 19.65 0.47
CA ILE A 45 -9.12 18.58 0.49
C ILE A 45 -8.60 17.48 1.40
N SER A 46 -9.38 17.12 2.42
CA SER A 46 -9.11 15.97 3.29
C SER A 46 -10.42 15.31 3.72
N ASP A 47 -10.75 14.18 3.09
CA ASP A 47 -11.95 13.39 3.38
C ASP A 47 -11.55 12.01 3.88
N LEU A 48 -11.94 11.67 5.11
CA LEU A 48 -11.74 10.37 5.71
C LEU A 48 -13.03 9.53 5.60
N TYR A 49 -12.97 8.46 4.84
CA TYR A 49 -13.99 7.42 4.80
C TYR A 49 -13.58 6.29 5.73
N VAL A 50 -14.51 5.83 6.57
CA VAL A 50 -14.33 4.71 7.49
C VAL A 50 -15.45 3.71 7.22
N ALA A 51 -15.09 2.50 6.80
CA ALA A 51 -16.03 1.41 6.62
C ALA A 51 -15.79 0.33 7.68
N VAL A 52 -16.81 0.02 8.48
CA VAL A 52 -16.76 -1.02 9.51
C VAL A 52 -17.68 -2.16 9.10
N SER A 53 -17.13 -3.37 8.99
CA SER A 53 -17.91 -4.58 8.70
C SER A 53 -17.72 -5.60 9.81
N ARG A 54 -18.79 -6.24 10.28
CA ARG A 54 -18.69 -7.39 11.19
C ARG A 54 -18.98 -8.68 10.44
N PHE A 55 -18.13 -9.69 10.61
CA PHE A 55 -18.33 -10.99 9.98
C PHE A 55 -19.09 -11.93 10.93
N PRO A 56 -20.32 -12.39 10.58
CA PRO A 56 -21.13 -13.18 11.50
C PRO A 56 -20.54 -14.54 11.88
N ARG A 57 -19.72 -15.13 11.00
CA ARG A 57 -19.12 -16.47 11.20
C ARG A 57 -17.98 -16.47 12.21
N THR A 58 -17.09 -15.49 12.10
CA THR A 58 -15.88 -15.34 12.91
C THR A 58 -16.11 -14.45 14.13
N GLY A 59 -17.11 -13.55 14.05
CA GLY A 59 -17.44 -12.59 15.09
C GLY A 59 -16.54 -11.35 15.12
N ASP A 60 -15.49 -11.32 14.30
CA ASP A 60 -14.53 -10.22 14.19
C ASP A 60 -15.08 -9.04 13.38
N PHE A 61 -14.46 -7.89 13.60
CA PHE A 61 -14.67 -6.65 12.87
C PHE A 61 -13.53 -6.42 11.91
N HIS A 62 -13.84 -5.89 10.74
CA HIS A 62 -12.89 -5.39 9.75
C HIS A 62 -13.17 -3.92 9.53
N VAL A 63 -12.17 -3.11 9.82
CA VAL A 63 -12.21 -1.66 9.59
C VAL A 63 -11.34 -1.37 8.38
N LYS A 64 -11.89 -0.61 7.43
CA LYS A 64 -11.15 -0.04 6.31
C LYS A 64 -11.23 1.48 6.40
N THR A 65 -10.12 2.17 6.15
CA THR A 65 -10.10 3.63 6.06
C THR A 65 -9.52 4.09 4.74
N SER A 66 -10.05 5.20 4.23
CA SER A 66 -9.59 5.84 2.99
C SER A 66 -9.54 7.34 3.22
N LEU A 67 -8.35 7.92 3.14
CA LEU A 67 -8.13 9.36 3.26
C LEU A 67 -7.87 9.94 1.87
N VAL A 68 -8.85 10.65 1.34
CA VAL A 68 -8.74 11.36 0.06
C VAL A 68 -8.07 12.70 0.32
N LEU A 69 -6.91 12.90 -0.31
CA LEU A 69 -6.14 14.13 -0.29
C LEU A 69 -6.05 14.71 -1.70
N THR A 70 -5.52 15.92 -1.81
CA THR A 70 -5.24 16.51 -3.13
C THR A 70 -4.16 15.72 -3.86
N GLY A 71 -4.55 14.99 -4.91
CA GLY A 71 -3.63 14.25 -5.78
C GLY A 71 -3.24 12.84 -5.30
N ARG A 72 -3.75 12.37 -4.14
CA ARG A 72 -3.52 11.00 -3.67
C ARG A 72 -4.62 10.55 -2.71
N THR A 73 -4.97 9.27 -2.75
CA THR A 73 -5.79 8.62 -1.71
C THR A 73 -4.92 7.63 -0.92
N LEU A 74 -4.99 7.68 0.40
CA LEU A 74 -4.28 6.78 1.30
C LEU A 74 -5.27 5.77 1.90
N PHE A 75 -4.92 4.48 1.87
CA PHE A 75 -5.79 3.40 2.33
C PHE A 75 -5.12 2.59 3.44
N THR A 76 -5.91 2.17 4.43
CA THR A 76 -5.49 1.19 5.45
C THR A 76 -6.67 0.28 5.81
N GLY A 77 -6.37 -0.91 6.32
CA GLY A 77 -7.37 -1.84 6.85
C GLY A 77 -6.79 -2.69 7.97
N ASP A 78 -7.65 -3.16 8.86
CA ASP A 78 -7.27 -4.00 10.00
C ASP A 78 -8.47 -4.82 10.50
N ARG A 79 -8.21 -5.96 11.14
CA ARG A 79 -9.21 -6.84 11.74
C ARG A 79 -8.97 -7.07 13.22
N ASP A 80 -10.05 -7.15 13.99
CA ASP A 80 -9.96 -7.42 15.42
C ASP A 80 -11.30 -7.94 15.97
N VAL A 81 -11.26 -8.62 17.11
CA VAL A 81 -12.47 -9.03 17.83
C VAL A 81 -13.29 -7.82 18.30
N LEU A 82 -12.63 -6.67 18.49
CA LEU A 82 -13.24 -5.41 18.88
C LEU A 82 -13.01 -4.33 17.80
N VAL A 83 -14.06 -3.59 17.44
CA VAL A 83 -13.98 -2.53 16.40
C VAL A 83 -12.93 -1.45 16.70
N HIS A 84 -12.81 -1.05 17.97
CA HIS A 84 -12.00 0.11 18.34
C HIS A 84 -10.48 -0.14 18.19
N PRO A 85 -9.92 -1.28 18.65
CA PRO A 85 -8.54 -1.64 18.35
C PRO A 85 -8.21 -1.67 16.85
N ALA A 86 -9.03 -2.33 16.02
CA ALA A 86 -8.84 -2.35 14.56
C ALA A 86 -8.82 -0.92 13.98
N TYR A 87 -9.78 -0.09 14.38
CA TYR A 87 -9.86 1.31 13.96
C TYR A 87 -8.63 2.11 14.39
N LEU A 88 -8.16 1.96 15.63
CA LEU A 88 -7.00 2.70 16.13
C LEU A 88 -5.74 2.36 15.33
N ARG A 89 -5.52 1.07 15.03
CA ARG A 89 -4.41 0.63 14.17
C ARG A 89 -4.53 1.19 12.76
N CYS A 90 -5.73 1.21 12.17
CA CYS A 90 -5.96 1.86 10.89
C CYS A 90 -5.58 3.35 10.89
N VAL A 91 -5.97 4.09 11.94
CA VAL A 91 -5.65 5.52 12.09
C VAL A 91 -4.14 5.73 12.26
N HIS A 92 -3.45 4.91 13.04
CA HIS A 92 -1.99 4.99 13.19
C HIS A 92 -1.28 4.72 11.87
N LYS A 93 -1.63 3.63 11.17
CA LYS A 93 -1.11 3.31 9.82
C LYS A 93 -1.35 4.51 8.87
N LEU A 94 -2.51 5.15 8.97
CA LEU A 94 -2.86 6.28 8.11
C LEU A 94 -2.06 7.56 8.41
N VAL A 95 -1.79 7.85 9.70
CA VAL A 95 -0.91 8.95 10.11
C VAL A 95 0.50 8.75 9.56
N HIS A 96 1.05 7.53 9.67
CA HIS A 96 2.37 7.22 9.10
C HIS A 96 2.42 7.42 7.58
N LYS A 97 1.43 6.90 6.85
CA LYS A 97 1.31 7.11 5.40
C LYS A 97 1.19 8.58 5.02
N LEU A 98 0.47 9.37 5.83
CA LEU A 98 0.31 10.80 5.61
C LEU A 98 1.62 11.57 5.85
N ASP A 99 2.34 11.25 6.92
CA ASP A 99 3.64 11.87 7.21
C ASP A 99 4.66 11.55 6.10
N ALA A 100 4.73 10.30 5.65
CA ALA A 100 5.58 9.91 4.52
C ALA A 100 5.21 10.65 3.21
N TYR A 101 3.91 10.89 2.99
CA TYR A 101 3.46 11.65 1.83
C TYR A 101 3.82 13.14 1.93
N ILE A 102 3.67 13.76 3.09
CA ILE A 102 4.09 15.14 3.35
C ILE A 102 5.60 15.30 3.12
N GLU A 103 6.40 14.36 3.63
CA GLU A 103 7.85 14.37 3.45
C GLU A 103 8.24 14.24 1.97
N ALA A 104 7.62 13.32 1.24
CA ALA A 104 7.85 13.16 -0.20
C ALA A 104 7.50 14.43 -0.99
N LEU A 105 6.45 15.17 -0.58
CA LEU A 105 6.11 16.46 -1.18
C LEU A 105 7.16 17.55 -0.87
N GLY A 106 7.72 17.56 0.34
CA GLY A 106 8.79 18.49 0.74
C GLY A 106 10.12 18.22 0.05
N ASN A 107 10.41 16.96 -0.28
CA ASN A 107 11.67 16.53 -0.90
C ASN A 107 11.67 16.57 -2.44
N LYS A 108 10.61 17.08 -3.09
CA LYS A 108 10.54 17.18 -4.56
C LYS A 108 11.72 17.90 -5.26
N PRO A 109 12.42 18.89 -4.67
CA PRO A 109 13.63 19.44 -5.30
C PRO A 109 14.87 18.53 -5.17
N SER A 110 14.93 17.60 -4.21
CA SER A 110 16.08 16.71 -4.01
C SER A 110 15.91 15.35 -4.70
N ILE A 111 14.68 14.83 -4.77
CA ILE A 111 14.35 13.59 -5.47
C ILE A 111 14.56 13.76 -6.99
N ALA A 112 14.12 14.90 -7.57
CA ALA A 112 14.33 15.20 -8.99
C ALA A 112 15.82 15.25 -9.40
N LYS A 113 16.72 15.66 -8.49
CA LYS A 113 18.18 15.66 -8.73
C LYS A 113 18.83 14.29 -8.60
N HIS A 114 18.22 13.34 -7.89
CA HIS A 114 18.69 11.96 -7.80
C HIS A 114 18.09 11.06 -8.88
N GLU A 115 16.96 11.44 -9.48
CA GLU A 115 16.33 10.74 -10.60
C GLU A 115 17.01 11.02 -11.96
N GLU A 116 17.59 12.21 -12.15
CA GLU A 116 18.28 12.59 -13.40
C GLU A 116 19.55 11.77 -13.71
N GLY A 117 20.01 10.92 -12.78
CA GLY A 117 21.27 10.19 -12.95
C GLY A 117 21.15 8.77 -13.50
N THR A 118 20.03 8.05 -13.34
CA THR A 118 19.99 6.60 -13.61
C THR A 118 18.56 6.04 -13.68
N GLN A 119 17.75 6.46 -14.66
CA GLN A 119 16.58 5.68 -15.07
C GLN A 119 17.06 4.38 -15.75
N PHE A 120 17.23 3.33 -14.94
CA PHE A 120 17.32 1.98 -15.47
C PHE A 120 15.94 1.37 -15.40
N ASP A 121 15.24 1.35 -16.54
CA ASP A 121 13.92 0.76 -16.68
C ASP A 121 13.94 -0.74 -16.30
N VAL A 122 12.85 -1.21 -15.68
CA VAL A 122 12.56 -2.65 -15.57
C VAL A 122 12.15 -3.14 -16.96
N ILE A 123 13.12 -3.63 -17.71
CA ILE A 123 12.92 -4.13 -19.08
C ILE A 123 12.57 -5.62 -19.02
N PRO A 124 11.47 -6.06 -19.67
CA PRO A 124 11.14 -7.48 -19.69
C PRO A 124 12.09 -8.25 -20.63
N VAL A 125 12.43 -9.48 -20.26
CA VAL A 125 13.20 -10.42 -21.09
C VAL A 125 12.34 -11.08 -22.18
N GLY A 126 11.02 -11.06 -22.03
CA GLY A 126 10.05 -11.57 -23.00
C GLY A 126 8.99 -10.54 -23.39
N VAL A 127 8.06 -10.90 -24.28
CA VAL A 127 6.92 -10.04 -24.63
C VAL A 127 5.83 -10.21 -23.56
N PRO A 128 5.51 -9.16 -22.78
CA PRO A 128 4.44 -9.23 -21.80
C PRO A 128 3.08 -9.40 -22.50
N ASN A 129 2.20 -10.22 -21.92
CA ASN A 129 0.82 -10.35 -22.39
C ASN A 129 -0.12 -9.52 -21.50
N PRO A 130 -0.52 -8.31 -21.91
CA PRO A 130 -1.35 -7.43 -21.08
C PRO A 130 -2.76 -7.98 -20.84
N GLU A 131 -3.32 -8.77 -21.77
CA GLU A 131 -4.65 -9.37 -21.62
C GLU A 131 -4.66 -10.41 -20.51
N VAL A 132 -3.57 -11.17 -20.36
CA VAL A 132 -3.43 -12.15 -19.27
C VAL A 132 -3.34 -11.44 -17.92
N LEU A 133 -2.55 -10.36 -17.84
CA LEU A 133 -2.43 -9.56 -16.61
C LEU A 133 -3.78 -8.96 -16.18
N GLU A 134 -4.50 -8.37 -17.13
CA GLU A 134 -5.79 -7.74 -16.87
C GLU A 134 -6.84 -8.74 -16.42
N ARG A 135 -6.95 -9.88 -17.12
CA ARG A 135 -7.87 -10.95 -16.72
C ARG A 135 -7.53 -11.50 -15.34
N ALA A 136 -6.26 -11.81 -15.08
CA ALA A 136 -5.82 -12.34 -13.79
C ALA A 136 -6.13 -11.38 -12.63
N ALA A 137 -5.88 -10.08 -12.82
CA ALA A 137 -6.22 -9.05 -11.85
C ALA A 137 -7.74 -8.91 -11.65
N ALA A 138 -8.54 -9.02 -12.72
CA ALA A 138 -10.00 -8.92 -12.65
C ALA A 138 -10.64 -10.14 -11.95
N GLU A 139 -10.09 -11.34 -12.15
CA GLU A 139 -10.59 -12.60 -11.61
C GLU A 139 -10.12 -12.88 -10.18
N GLY A 140 -9.18 -12.10 -9.66
CA GLY A 140 -8.60 -12.36 -8.34
C GLY A 140 -7.58 -13.50 -8.34
N ASP A 141 -6.98 -13.83 -9.49
CA ASP A 141 -5.99 -14.89 -9.65
C ASP A 141 -4.56 -14.35 -9.62
N TYR A 142 -4.00 -14.24 -8.41
CA TYR A 142 -2.61 -13.82 -8.24
C TYR A 142 -1.61 -14.79 -8.87
N ALA A 143 -1.89 -16.09 -8.92
CA ALA A 143 -0.96 -17.06 -9.49
C ALA A 143 -0.84 -16.89 -11.00
N ALA A 144 -1.95 -16.64 -11.71
CA ALA A 144 -1.92 -16.28 -13.12
C ALA A 144 -1.23 -14.94 -13.35
N PHE A 145 -1.46 -13.95 -12.48
CA PHE A 145 -0.80 -12.66 -12.57
C PHE A 145 0.72 -12.80 -12.42
N ARG A 146 1.19 -13.54 -11.41
CA ARG A 146 2.61 -13.79 -11.14
C ARG A 146 3.32 -14.44 -12.33
N ARG A 147 2.71 -15.44 -12.95
CA ARG A 147 3.25 -16.09 -14.16
C ARG A 147 3.36 -15.11 -15.33
N ALA A 148 2.38 -14.22 -15.48
CA ALA A 148 2.38 -13.24 -16.56
C ALA A 148 3.43 -12.13 -16.38
N VAL A 149 3.77 -11.76 -15.13
CA VAL A 149 4.84 -10.80 -14.83
C VAL A 149 6.24 -11.42 -14.77
N ASP A 150 6.36 -12.74 -14.86
CA ASP A 150 7.65 -13.44 -14.74
C ASP A 150 8.69 -13.00 -15.79
N VAL A 151 8.23 -12.48 -16.93
CA VAL A 151 9.08 -11.86 -17.94
C VAL A 151 9.87 -10.64 -17.43
N TYR A 152 9.53 -10.08 -16.26
CA TYR A 152 10.24 -8.97 -15.61
C TYR A 152 11.17 -9.41 -14.48
N ASP A 153 11.20 -10.69 -14.11
CA ASP A 153 11.77 -11.18 -12.85
C ASP A 153 13.26 -10.85 -12.70
N GLU A 154 14.06 -11.15 -13.73
CA GLU A 154 15.49 -10.86 -13.73
C GLU A 154 15.79 -9.37 -13.60
N ALA A 155 15.01 -8.52 -14.28
CA ALA A 155 15.16 -7.08 -14.18
C ALA A 155 14.75 -6.59 -12.78
N MET A 156 13.65 -7.11 -12.24
CA MET A 156 13.15 -6.74 -10.93
C MET A 156 14.14 -7.08 -9.81
N HIS A 157 14.69 -8.30 -9.81
CA HIS A 157 15.72 -8.72 -8.86
C HIS A 157 16.91 -7.76 -8.83
N ARG A 158 17.44 -7.39 -10.01
CA ARG A 158 18.55 -6.44 -10.10
C ARG A 158 18.18 -5.06 -9.55
N ARG A 159 16.97 -4.58 -9.83
CA ARG A 159 16.50 -3.26 -9.39
C ARG A 159 16.27 -3.25 -7.88
N VAL A 160 15.52 -4.21 -7.36
CA VAL A 160 15.26 -4.38 -5.92
C VAL A 160 16.56 -4.50 -5.14
N SER A 161 17.52 -5.30 -5.60
CA SER A 161 18.84 -5.43 -4.94
C SER A 161 19.56 -4.09 -4.79
N ARG A 162 19.51 -3.23 -5.82
CA ARG A 162 20.11 -1.89 -5.75
C ARG A 162 19.36 -0.96 -4.82
N TRP A 163 18.03 -1.06 -4.81
CA TRP A 163 17.18 -0.26 -3.92
C TRP A 163 17.36 -0.65 -2.46
N ILE A 164 17.53 -1.93 -2.12
CA ILE A 164 17.76 -2.37 -0.74
C ILE A 164 19.00 -1.72 -0.12
N ASN A 165 20.03 -1.41 -0.91
CA ASN A 165 21.21 -0.69 -0.42
C ASN A 165 20.88 0.71 0.14
N ARG A 166 19.71 1.27 -0.20
CA ARG A 166 19.19 2.54 0.34
C ARG A 166 18.44 2.36 1.67
N TYR A 167 18.20 1.11 2.08
CA TYR A 167 17.43 0.71 3.27
C TYR A 167 18.30 -0.15 4.20
N PRO A 168 19.17 0.44 5.03
CA PRO A 168 20.06 -0.30 5.93
C PRO A 168 19.34 -1.33 6.82
N GLN A 169 18.13 -1.01 7.24
CA GLN A 169 17.27 -1.87 8.04
C GLN A 169 16.78 -3.12 7.31
N LEU A 170 16.56 -3.06 5.98
CA LEU A 170 16.27 -4.25 5.17
C LEU A 170 17.55 -5.03 4.90
N ALA A 171 18.64 -4.33 4.60
CA ALA A 171 19.93 -4.96 4.38
C ALA A 171 20.40 -5.77 5.60
N ALA A 172 20.11 -5.29 6.82
CA ALA A 172 20.41 -6.00 8.06
C ALA A 172 19.59 -7.29 8.26
N ARG A 173 18.44 -7.43 7.59
CA ARG A 173 17.55 -8.59 7.67
C ARG A 173 17.71 -9.56 6.51
N LEU A 174 18.37 -9.12 5.44
CA LEU A 174 18.65 -9.95 4.27
C LEU A 174 19.49 -11.17 4.66
N GLY A 175 19.03 -12.35 4.27
CA GLY A 175 19.70 -13.63 4.54
C GLY A 175 19.39 -14.26 5.91
N ASP A 176 18.63 -13.58 6.76
CA ASP A 176 18.13 -14.11 8.03
C ASP A 176 16.62 -14.35 7.97
N THR A 177 15.84 -13.27 7.90
CA THR A 177 14.36 -13.32 7.89
C THR A 177 13.73 -12.80 6.60
N LEU A 178 14.53 -12.21 5.71
CA LEU A 178 14.09 -11.62 4.46
C LEU A 178 15.04 -12.05 3.34
N SER A 179 14.50 -12.40 2.18
CA SER A 179 15.25 -12.63 0.94
C SER A 179 14.99 -11.52 -0.08
N ILE A 180 15.81 -11.46 -1.12
CA ILE A 180 15.56 -10.56 -2.26
C ILE A 180 14.25 -10.97 -2.95
N ASP A 181 14.00 -12.28 -3.05
CA ASP A 181 12.80 -12.86 -3.64
C ASP A 181 11.54 -12.41 -2.89
N ASP A 182 11.59 -12.27 -1.56
CA ASP A 182 10.49 -11.72 -0.77
C ASP A 182 10.24 -10.25 -1.12
N ALA A 183 11.30 -9.47 -1.29
CA ALA A 183 11.19 -8.07 -1.67
C ALA A 183 10.65 -7.89 -3.11
N VAL A 184 11.03 -8.78 -4.02
CA VAL A 184 10.48 -8.82 -5.39
C VAL A 184 9.02 -9.23 -5.38
N GLU A 185 8.68 -10.27 -4.61
CA GLU A 185 7.30 -10.75 -4.49
C GLU A 185 6.38 -9.68 -3.91
N GLU A 186 6.85 -8.89 -2.93
CA GLU A 186 6.11 -7.75 -2.39
C GLU A 186 5.81 -6.68 -3.46
N VAL A 187 6.76 -6.44 -4.39
CA VAL A 187 6.52 -5.52 -5.52
C VAL A 187 5.41 -6.05 -6.42
N TYR A 188 5.40 -7.35 -6.71
CA TYR A 188 4.36 -7.96 -7.53
C TYR A 188 3.00 -8.05 -6.84
N LEU A 189 2.96 -8.30 -5.54
CA LEU A 189 1.73 -8.21 -4.74
C LEU A 189 1.16 -6.79 -4.78
N ASN A 190 2.01 -5.77 -4.55
CA ASN A 190 1.58 -4.37 -4.67
C ASN A 190 1.10 -4.02 -6.09
N ALA A 191 1.76 -4.53 -7.13
CA ALA A 191 1.35 -4.32 -8.51
C ALA A 191 0.02 -5.02 -8.82
N TYR A 192 -0.19 -6.22 -8.30
CA TYR A 192 -1.43 -6.95 -8.45
C TYR A 192 -2.61 -6.24 -7.77
N GLU A 193 -2.44 -5.85 -6.50
CA GLU A 193 -3.47 -5.15 -5.73
C GLU A 193 -3.84 -3.79 -6.33
N ARG A 194 -2.87 -3.13 -6.98
CA ARG A 194 -3.04 -1.81 -7.59
C ARG A 194 -3.18 -1.85 -9.10
N TYR A 195 -3.43 -3.01 -9.70
CA TYR A 195 -3.42 -3.13 -11.15
C TYR A 195 -4.40 -2.16 -11.85
N GLN A 196 -5.55 -1.89 -11.22
CA GLN A 196 -6.56 -0.95 -11.72
C GLN A 196 -6.09 0.51 -11.70
N ASP A 197 -5.08 0.84 -10.88
CA ASP A 197 -4.51 2.17 -10.77
C ASP A 197 -3.34 2.40 -11.75
N TRP A 198 -2.92 1.38 -12.51
CA TRP A 198 -1.83 1.50 -13.47
C TRP A 198 -2.18 2.51 -14.59
N PRO A 199 -1.43 3.62 -14.73
CA PRO A 199 -1.68 4.58 -15.80
C PRO A 199 -1.38 3.93 -17.16
N ARG A 200 -2.41 3.75 -17.99
CA ARG A 200 -2.27 3.11 -19.32
C ARG A 200 -1.37 3.90 -20.29
N SER A 201 -1.08 5.16 -19.98
CA SER A 201 -0.09 5.98 -20.70
C SER A 201 1.36 5.59 -20.39
N SER A 202 1.60 4.87 -19.29
CA SER A 202 2.93 4.47 -18.82
C SER A 202 3.22 3.02 -19.17
N ARG A 203 4.49 2.69 -19.46
CA ARG A 203 4.91 1.30 -19.67
C ARG A 203 4.78 0.52 -18.36
N PHE A 204 4.37 -0.75 -18.44
CA PHE A 204 4.18 -1.59 -17.25
C PHE A 204 5.47 -1.72 -16.42
N GLY A 205 6.62 -1.94 -17.07
CA GLY A 205 7.91 -2.02 -16.37
C GLY A 205 8.30 -0.73 -15.65
N GLN A 206 7.97 0.43 -16.21
CA GLN A 206 8.18 1.71 -15.53
C GLN A 206 7.26 1.85 -14.31
N TRP A 207 6.01 1.43 -14.45
CA TRP A 207 5.08 1.41 -13.32
C TRP A 207 5.53 0.44 -12.21
N LEU A 208 6.10 -0.72 -12.56
CA LEU A 208 6.69 -1.63 -11.58
C LEU A 208 7.90 -0.98 -10.87
N GLU A 209 8.74 -0.23 -11.56
CA GLU A 209 9.86 0.51 -10.95
C GLU A 209 9.34 1.51 -9.90
N ASP A 210 8.26 2.24 -10.21
CA ASP A 210 7.62 3.19 -9.29
C ASP A 210 7.03 2.50 -8.04
N LEU A 211 6.79 1.18 -8.11
CA LEU A 211 6.31 0.38 -7.00
C LEU A 211 7.42 -0.20 -6.11
N ILE A 212 8.69 -0.13 -6.51
CA ILE A 212 9.80 -0.70 -5.71
C ILE A 212 9.91 0.02 -4.35
N ASP A 213 10.02 1.35 -4.36
CA ASP A 213 10.15 2.14 -3.13
C ASP A 213 9.02 1.91 -2.11
N PRO A 214 7.72 2.02 -2.48
CA PRO A 214 6.64 1.78 -1.53
C PRO A 214 6.59 0.33 -1.01
N SER A 215 6.96 -0.65 -1.84
CA SER A 215 7.02 -2.07 -1.44
C SER A 215 8.12 -2.32 -0.41
N LEU A 216 9.32 -1.77 -0.63
CA LEU A 216 10.40 -1.87 0.35
C LEU A 216 10.07 -1.15 1.65
N ARG A 217 9.41 0.01 1.60
CA ARG A 217 8.92 0.67 2.82
C ARG A 217 7.91 -0.17 3.58
N ALA A 218 6.99 -0.83 2.88
CA ALA A 218 6.03 -1.73 3.53
C ALA A 218 6.75 -2.85 4.30
N LEU A 219 7.78 -3.45 3.70
CA LEU A 219 8.63 -4.46 4.36
C LEU A 219 9.43 -3.91 5.54
N VAL A 220 9.82 -2.64 5.52
CA VAL A 220 10.47 -2.01 6.67
C VAL A 220 9.47 -1.83 7.82
N GLU A 221 8.29 -1.31 7.49
CA GLU A 221 7.31 -0.84 8.47
C GLU A 221 6.51 -2.00 9.09
N ASN A 222 6.18 -3.04 8.31
CA ASN A 222 5.26 -4.11 8.70
C ASN A 222 5.76 -5.51 8.29
N ALA A 223 7.07 -5.75 8.42
CA ALA A 223 7.70 -6.96 7.88
C ALA A 223 7.01 -8.30 8.20
N ASP A 224 6.52 -8.50 9.42
CA ASP A 224 5.90 -9.76 9.82
C ASP A 224 4.56 -9.99 9.09
N GLU A 225 3.80 -8.90 8.87
CA GLU A 225 2.54 -8.91 8.12
C GLU A 225 2.81 -9.19 6.64
N GLU A 226 3.76 -8.48 6.03
CA GLU A 226 4.08 -8.65 4.60
C GLU A 226 4.71 -10.02 4.31
N LEU A 227 5.61 -10.52 5.17
CA LEU A 227 6.18 -11.86 5.01
C LEU A 227 5.12 -12.96 5.14
N THR A 228 4.09 -12.74 5.96
CA THR A 228 2.94 -13.66 6.03
C THR A 228 2.16 -13.64 4.71
N SER A 229 1.90 -12.45 4.16
CA SER A 229 1.23 -12.30 2.85
C SER A 229 2.01 -12.98 1.72
N ILE A 230 3.33 -12.76 1.66
CA ILE A 230 4.24 -13.38 0.69
C ILE A 230 4.23 -14.91 0.81
N SER A 231 4.35 -15.43 2.04
CA SER A 231 4.34 -16.88 2.30
C SER A 231 3.02 -17.54 1.86
N LEU A 232 1.89 -16.88 2.14
CA LEU A 232 0.58 -17.33 1.69
C LEU A 232 0.49 -17.32 0.15
N ALA A 233 0.97 -16.26 -0.48
CA ALA A 233 0.95 -16.10 -1.93
C ALA A 233 1.74 -17.20 -2.65
N ARG A 234 2.93 -17.55 -2.14
CA ARG A 234 3.73 -18.67 -2.66
C ARG A 234 3.03 -20.02 -2.50
N THR A 235 2.43 -20.27 -1.34
CA THR A 235 1.67 -21.51 -1.11
C THR A 235 0.54 -21.69 -2.15
N LEU A 236 -0.17 -20.60 -2.46
CA LEU A 236 -1.22 -20.61 -3.48
C LEU A 236 -0.69 -20.85 -4.89
N GLN A 237 0.51 -20.35 -5.22
CA GLN A 237 1.18 -20.61 -6.50
C GLN A 237 1.57 -22.09 -6.62
N GLU A 238 2.15 -22.69 -5.58
CA GLU A 238 2.55 -24.10 -5.55
C GLU A 238 1.35 -25.05 -5.75
N MET A 239 0.21 -24.76 -5.12
CA MET A 239 -1.02 -25.53 -5.29
C MET A 239 -1.53 -25.53 -6.74
N HIS A 240 -1.34 -24.43 -7.48
CA HIS A 240 -1.73 -24.29 -8.88
C HIS A 240 -0.73 -24.92 -9.86
N LEU A 241 0.51 -25.18 -9.46
CA LEU A 241 1.52 -25.85 -10.27
C LEU A 241 1.49 -27.38 -10.12
N GLY A 242 0.94 -27.88 -9.00
CA GLY A 242 0.79 -29.31 -8.72
C GLY A 242 -0.55 -29.94 -9.17
N SER A 243 -1.44 -29.17 -9.79
CA SER A 243 -2.76 -29.61 -10.30
C SER A 243 -2.77 -29.62 -11.82
#